data_AF-A0A7S2EUW8-F1
#
_entry.id   AF-A0A7S2EUW8-F1
#
_cell.length_a   1.000
_cell.length_b   1.000
_cell.length_c   1.000
_cell.angle_alpha   90.00
_cell.angle_beta   90.00
_cell.angle_gamma   90.00
#
_symmetry.space_group_name_H-M   'P 1'
#
loop_
_entity.id
_entity.type
_entity.pdbx_description
1 polymer ?
#
loop_
_entity_poly.entity_id
_entity_poly.type
_entity_poly.pdbx_seq_one_letter_code
_entity_poly.pdbx_strand_id
1 'polypeptide(L)'
;RLKVMSKDNYKPLLLSCIKEAKKDIFAKTVDYYFPGELAHLIFKNCSLDSDIVSQDEVDIIQGWLDEDGCGSLAELLYRGSSDGWETSDFHAKCDNQGPTFTIIRCTGGYIFGGFCDT
;
A
#
# COMPACT_ATOMS: atom_id res chain seq x y z
N ARG A 1 1.59 -9.46 4.52
CA ARG A 1 0.26 -9.83 5.08
C ARG A 1 -0.48 -8.53 5.22
N LEU A 2 -1.69 -8.43 4.68
CA LEU A 2 -2.73 -7.86 5.52
C LEU A 2 -2.70 -8.70 6.80
N LYS A 3 -2.07 -8.16 7.82
CA LYS A 3 -2.00 -8.76 9.13
C LYS A 3 -3.21 -8.21 9.86
N VAL A 4 -4.18 -9.07 10.14
CA VAL A 4 -5.15 -8.79 11.19
C VAL A 4 -4.33 -8.68 12.48
N MET A 5 -4.27 -7.46 13.03
CA MET A 5 -3.70 -7.19 14.34
C MET A 5 -4.84 -6.71 15.25
N SER A 6 -5.17 -7.55 16.22
CA SER A 6 -5.85 -7.15 17.47
C SER A 6 -4.80 -6.45 18.34
N LYS A 7 -5.05 -5.34 19.04
CA LYS A 7 -6.19 -5.08 19.92
C LYS A 7 -6.40 -3.56 20.07
N ASP A 8 -6.70 -2.89 18.96
CA ASP A 8 -7.44 -1.62 18.91
C ASP A 8 -7.94 -1.52 17.46
N ASN A 9 -9.10 -2.14 17.23
CA ASN A 9 -9.64 -2.50 15.93
C ASN A 9 -10.08 -1.30 15.07
N TYR A 10 -9.14 -0.56 14.48
CA TYR A 10 -9.47 0.40 13.43
C TYR A 10 -8.67 0.09 12.16
N LYS A 11 -9.35 -0.53 11.18
CA LYS A 11 -8.93 -0.43 9.77
C LYS A 11 -9.05 1.06 9.41
N PRO A 12 -7.98 1.76 9.01
CA PRO A 12 -8.12 3.16 8.61
C PRO A 12 -9.14 3.20 7.47
N LEU A 13 -10.22 3.96 7.68
CA LEU A 13 -11.23 4.20 6.66
C LEU A 13 -10.58 5.05 5.57
N LEU A 14 -10.13 4.41 4.51
CA LEU A 14 -9.61 5.12 3.35
C LEU A 14 -10.75 5.89 2.70
N LEU A 15 -10.47 7.13 2.30
CA LEU A 15 -11.47 7.97 1.64
C LEU A 15 -11.99 7.32 0.35
N SER A 16 -11.16 6.52 -0.32
CA SER A 16 -11.57 5.72 -1.49
C SER A 16 -12.68 4.73 -1.17
N CYS A 17 -12.73 4.17 0.04
CA CYS A 17 -13.78 3.24 0.47
C CYS A 17 -15.08 3.97 0.89
N ILE A 18 -15.07 5.30 0.99
CA ILE A 18 -16.23 6.10 1.40
C ILE A 18 -16.96 6.56 0.15
N LYS A 19 -18.24 6.19 0.03
CA LYS A 19 -19.12 6.67 -1.04
C LYS A 19 -19.06 8.19 -1.12
N GLU A 20 -18.95 8.75 -2.33
CA GLU A 20 -18.84 10.20 -2.57
C GLU A 20 -19.81 11.04 -1.74
N ALA A 21 -21.09 10.64 -1.70
CA ALA A 21 -22.14 11.32 -0.94
C ALA A 21 -21.89 11.40 0.58
N LYS A 22 -20.95 10.61 1.11
CA LYS A 22 -20.58 10.54 2.53
C LYS A 22 -19.18 11.09 2.83
N LYS A 23 -18.39 11.48 1.81
CA LYS A 23 -17.02 11.97 2.02
C LYS A 23 -16.97 13.29 2.79
N ASP A 24 -17.86 14.24 2.45
CA ASP A 24 -17.91 15.56 3.11
C ASP A 24 -18.24 15.45 4.61
N ILE A 25 -19.25 14.65 4.97
CA ILE A 25 -19.62 14.47 6.38
C ILE A 25 -18.56 13.70 7.17
N PHE A 26 -17.90 12.71 6.54
CA PHE A 26 -16.79 12.00 7.16
C PHE A 26 -15.60 12.93 7.42
N ALA A 27 -15.20 13.73 6.43
CA ALA A 27 -14.12 14.69 6.56
C ALA A 27 -14.39 15.68 7.70
N LYS A 28 -15.58 16.32 7.72
CA LYS A 28 -15.99 17.23 8.81
C LYS A 28 -15.96 16.56 10.19
N THR A 29 -16.36 15.29 10.27
CA THR A 29 -16.35 14.52 11.52
C THR A 29 -14.92 14.27 12.00
N VAL A 30 -14.02 13.86 11.12
CA VAL A 30 -12.61 13.64 11.48
C VAL A 30 -11.92 14.95 11.85
N ASP A 31 -12.18 16.06 11.16
CA ASP A 31 -11.62 17.37 11.53
C ASP A 31 -12.04 17.79 12.94
N TYR A 32 -13.31 17.55 13.27
CA TYR A 32 -13.89 17.91 14.55
C TYR A 32 -13.30 17.13 15.72
N TYR A 33 -13.11 15.81 15.56
CA TYR A 33 -12.57 14.95 16.62
C TYR A 33 -11.03 14.89 16.63
N PHE A 34 -10.39 15.09 15.49
CA PHE A 34 -8.94 14.95 15.28
C PHE A 34 -8.39 16.15 14.46
N PRO A 35 -8.43 17.38 15.02
CA PRO A 35 -8.03 18.57 14.31
C PRO A 35 -6.56 18.51 13.86
N GLY A 36 -6.32 18.68 12.56
CA GLY A 36 -4.98 18.65 11.96
C GLY A 36 -4.48 17.27 11.51
N GLU A 37 -5.16 16.17 11.86
CA GLU A 37 -4.81 14.81 11.38
C GLU A 37 -5.49 14.45 10.06
N LEU A 38 -6.50 15.22 9.66
CA LEU A 38 -7.27 15.01 8.44
C LEU A 38 -6.40 14.93 7.18
N ALA A 39 -5.40 15.81 7.05
CA ALA A 39 -4.50 15.79 5.91
C ALA A 39 -3.74 14.45 5.86
N HIS A 40 -3.31 13.92 6.99
CA HIS A 40 -2.58 12.64 7.06
C HIS A 40 -3.47 11.43 6.73
N LEU A 41 -4.75 11.49 7.11
CA LEU A 41 -5.74 10.42 6.89
C LEU A 41 -6.37 10.47 5.48
N ILE A 42 -6.51 11.66 4.89
CA ILE A 42 -7.06 11.90 3.55
C ILE A 42 -5.98 11.74 2.47
N PHE A 43 -4.76 12.24 2.70
CA PHE A 43 -3.67 12.20 1.71
C PHE A 43 -2.83 10.93 1.73
N LYS A 44 -3.19 9.91 2.51
CA LYS A 44 -2.71 8.56 2.21
C LYS A 44 -3.45 8.03 0.97
N ASN A 45 -3.27 8.76 -0.14
CA ASN A 45 -3.24 8.18 -1.47
C ASN A 45 -2.40 6.92 -1.32
N CYS A 46 -3.04 5.77 -1.44
CA CYS A 46 -2.37 4.49 -1.45
C CYS A 46 -1.67 4.39 -2.81
N SER A 47 -0.68 5.24 -3.06
CA SER A 47 0.16 5.12 -4.24
C SER A 47 1.29 4.16 -3.88
N LEU A 48 1.42 3.10 -4.68
CA LEU A 48 2.62 2.28 -4.67
C LEU A 48 3.84 3.17 -4.92
N ASP A 49 4.73 3.27 -3.92
CA ASP A 49 6.01 3.99 -4.07
C ASP A 49 6.95 3.16 -4.96
N SER A 50 7.02 3.53 -6.25
CA SER A 50 7.77 2.79 -7.26
C SER A 50 8.54 3.69 -8.21
N ASP A 51 9.81 3.32 -8.45
CA ASP A 51 10.67 3.91 -9.48
C ASP A 51 10.71 3.06 -10.77
N ILE A 52 10.03 1.90 -10.77
CA ILE A 52 10.15 0.89 -11.82
C ILE A 52 8.84 0.56 -12.55
N VAL A 53 7.70 0.97 -12.02
CA VAL A 53 6.39 0.86 -12.69
C VAL A 53 5.80 2.26 -12.91
N SER A 54 5.13 2.44 -14.04
CA SER A 54 4.38 3.64 -14.40
C SER A 54 3.06 3.73 -13.62
N GLN A 55 2.42 4.90 -13.65
CA GLN A 55 1.13 5.09 -12.99
C GLN A 55 0.04 4.16 -13.55
N ASP A 56 0.00 3.95 -14.87
CA ASP A 56 -0.97 3.05 -15.51
C ASP A 56 -0.79 1.60 -15.03
N GLU A 57 0.45 1.15 -14.83
CA GLU A 57 0.75 -0.18 -14.27
C GLU A 57 0.42 -0.26 -12.78
N VAL A 58 0.64 0.81 -12.02
CA VAL A 58 0.22 0.93 -10.62
C VAL A 58 -1.29 0.76 -10.50
N ASP A 59 -2.08 1.39 -11.38
CA ASP A 59 -3.53 1.28 -11.36
C ASP A 59 -4.00 -0.16 -11.65
N ILE A 60 -3.32 -0.87 -12.56
CA ILE A 60 -3.59 -2.30 -12.84
C ILE A 60 -3.25 -3.16 -11.63
N ILE A 61 -2.08 -2.97 -11.03
CA ILE A 61 -1.63 -3.72 -9.85
C ILE A 61 -2.58 -3.46 -8.68
N GLN A 62 -2.99 -2.22 -8.48
CA GLN A 62 -3.95 -1.85 -7.45
C GLN A 62 -5.30 -2.55 -7.68
N GLY A 63 -5.74 -2.63 -8.94
CA GLY A 63 -6.94 -3.37 -9.32
C GLY A 63 -6.88 -4.88 -9.01
N TRP A 64 -5.69 -5.50 -9.05
CA TRP A 64 -5.53 -6.90 -8.63
C TRP A 64 -5.58 -7.09 -7.12
N LEU A 65 -5.15 -6.08 -6.36
CA LEU A 65 -5.07 -6.14 -4.90
C LEU A 65 -6.38 -5.72 -4.21
N ASP A 66 -7.28 -5.05 -4.91
CA ASP A 66 -8.54 -4.54 -4.39
C ASP A 66 -9.65 -5.61 -4.45
N GLU A 67 -9.66 -6.58 -3.53
CA GLU A 67 -10.70 -7.62 -3.47
C GLU A 67 -12.09 -7.08 -3.09
N ASP A 68 -12.18 -6.02 -2.26
CA ASP A 68 -13.44 -5.51 -1.68
C ASP A 68 -13.78 -4.05 -2.03
N GLY A 69 -13.11 -3.49 -3.06
CA GLY A 69 -13.28 -2.07 -3.41
C GLY A 69 -12.80 -1.10 -2.32
N CYS A 70 -12.02 -1.61 -1.36
CA CYS A 70 -11.36 -0.81 -0.36
C CYS A 70 -9.86 -0.91 -0.57
N GLY A 71 -9.29 0.17 -1.13
CA GLY A 71 -7.90 0.25 -1.58
C GLY A 71 -6.94 -0.51 -0.68
N SER A 72 -6.22 -1.48 -1.24
CA SER A 72 -5.13 -2.11 -0.52
C SER A 72 -4.03 -1.07 -0.27
N LEU A 73 -3.64 -0.91 1.00
CA LEU A 73 -2.47 -0.11 1.39
C LEU A 73 -1.24 -1.00 1.21
N ALA A 74 -0.53 -0.82 0.10
CA ALA A 74 0.77 -1.44 -0.09
C ALA A 74 1.88 -0.52 0.46
N GLU A 75 2.74 -1.10 1.29
CA GLU A 75 3.90 -0.42 1.86
C GLU A 75 5.18 -0.97 1.22
N LEU A 76 6.11 -0.09 0.87
CA LEU A 76 7.41 -0.49 0.35
C LEU A 76 8.27 -1.07 1.48
N LEU A 77 8.55 -2.38 1.41
CA LEU A 77 9.40 -3.06 2.40
C LEU A 77 10.89 -3.01 2.04
N TYR A 78 11.20 -3.19 0.75
CA TYR A 78 12.55 -3.31 0.23
C TYR A 78 12.63 -2.77 -1.19
N ARG A 79 13.70 -2.03 -1.47
CA ARG A 79 14.07 -1.61 -2.83
C ARG A 79 15.57 -1.79 -3.00
N GLY A 80 15.98 -2.58 -3.99
CA GLY A 80 17.39 -2.94 -4.16
C GLY A 80 18.33 -1.74 -4.33
N SER A 81 17.86 -0.66 -4.97
CA SER A 81 18.64 0.57 -5.14
C SER A 81 18.86 1.37 -3.84
N SER A 82 18.04 1.17 -2.80
CA SER A 82 18.15 1.85 -1.50
C SER A 82 18.64 0.95 -0.37
N ASP A 83 18.20 -0.31 -0.37
CA ASP A 83 18.42 -1.24 0.74
C ASP A 83 19.56 -2.23 0.50
N GLY A 84 20.16 -2.25 -0.70
CA GLY A 84 21.21 -3.20 -1.08
C GLY A 84 20.68 -4.32 -1.97
N TRP A 85 21.58 -5.14 -2.53
CA TRP A 85 21.22 -6.20 -3.49
C TRP A 85 21.53 -7.60 -2.96
N GLU A 86 21.96 -7.72 -1.71
CA GLU A 86 22.26 -9.03 -1.13
C GLU A 86 20.97 -9.73 -0.71
N THR A 87 20.99 -11.07 -0.74
CA THR A 87 19.89 -11.90 -0.26
C THR A 87 19.58 -11.60 1.22
N SER A 88 20.61 -11.30 2.02
CA SER A 88 20.49 -10.85 3.41
C SER A 88 19.68 -9.58 3.57
N ASP A 89 19.88 -8.58 2.69
CA ASP A 89 19.17 -7.29 2.74
C ASP A 89 17.67 -7.50 2.49
N PHE A 90 17.34 -8.33 1.50
CA PHE A 90 15.96 -8.70 1.20
C PHE A 90 15.30 -9.42 2.38
N HIS A 91 15.93 -10.48 2.91
CA HIS A 91 15.35 -11.26 4.02
C HIS A 91 15.21 -10.43 5.30
N ALA A 92 16.18 -9.56 5.60
CA ALA A 92 16.11 -8.69 6.77
C ALA A 92 14.89 -7.76 6.76
N LYS A 93 14.40 -7.39 5.57
CA LYS A 93 13.25 -6.50 5.38
C LYS A 93 11.94 -7.25 5.16
N CYS A 94 11.96 -8.37 4.43
CA CYS A 94 10.76 -9.04 3.93
C CYS A 94 10.32 -10.24 4.77
N ASP A 95 11.22 -10.87 5.53
CA ASP A 95 10.86 -12.06 6.31
C ASP A 95 9.82 -11.72 7.39
N ASN A 96 8.86 -12.62 7.58
CA ASN A 96 7.78 -12.52 8.57
C ASN A 96 6.84 -11.29 8.41
N GLN A 97 6.94 -10.56 7.28
CA GLN A 97 6.01 -9.48 6.94
C GLN A 97 4.69 -10.02 6.36
N GLY A 98 4.61 -11.31 6.04
CA GLY A 98 3.44 -12.02 5.49
C GLY A 98 3.38 -11.98 3.94
N PRO A 99 2.22 -12.06 3.24
CA PRO A 99 2.23 -11.87 1.81
C PRO A 99 2.93 -10.61 1.35
N THR A 100 3.75 -10.80 0.35
CA THR A 100 4.55 -9.79 -0.32
C THR A 100 4.28 -9.88 -1.81
N PHE A 101 4.12 -8.74 -2.44
CA PHE A 101 4.16 -8.61 -3.89
C PHE A 101 5.53 -8.08 -4.29
N THR A 102 6.24 -8.81 -5.14
CA THR A 102 7.59 -8.47 -5.58
C THR A 102 7.55 -8.06 -7.05
N ILE A 103 8.13 -6.91 -7.38
CA ILE A 103 8.27 -6.40 -8.75
C ILE A 103 9.76 -6.27 -9.06
N ILE A 104 10.17 -6.77 -10.22
CA ILE A 104 11.55 -6.77 -10.70
C ILE A 104 11.57 -6.16 -12.10
N ARG A 105 12.47 -5.20 -12.32
CA ARG A 105 12.80 -4.66 -13.64
C ARG A 105 14.19 -5.14 -14.05
N CYS A 106 14.28 -5.88 -15.14
CA CYS A 106 15.55 -6.33 -15.70
C CYS A 106 16.19 -5.26 -16.59
N THR A 107 17.49 -5.43 -16.87
CA THR A 107 18.27 -4.56 -17.77
C THR A 107 17.71 -4.49 -19.20
N GLY A 108 17.01 -5.54 -19.65
CA GLY A 108 16.30 -5.56 -20.93
C GLY A 108 14.99 -4.77 -20.94
N GLY A 109 14.61 -4.09 -19.85
CA GLY A 109 13.39 -3.31 -19.73
C GLY A 109 12.14 -4.13 -19.37
N TYR A 110 12.26 -5.45 -19.26
CA TYR A 110 11.16 -6.32 -18.84
C TYR A 110 10.84 -6.15 -17.36
N ILE A 111 9.55 -6.11 -17.05
CA ILE A 111 9.01 -6.08 -15.68
C ILE A 111 8.28 -7.39 -15.44
N PHE A 112 8.58 -8.04 -14.33
CA PHE A 112 7.90 -9.23 -13.86
C PHE A 112 7.99 -9.34 -12.35
N GLY A 113 7.34 -10.34 -11.78
CA GLY A 113 7.21 -10.42 -10.34
C GLY A 113 6.49 -11.67 -9.87
N GLY A 114 6.11 -11.63 -8.61
CA GLY A 114 5.34 -12.70 -7.99
C GLY A 114 4.68 -12.24 -6.70
N PHE A 115 3.58 -12.90 -6.38
CA PHE A 115 2.93 -12.81 -5.09
C PHE A 115 3.31 -14.04 -4.27
N CYS A 116 3.80 -13.83 -3.06
CA CYS A 116 4.05 -14.89 -2.07
C CYS A 116 3.10 -14.63 -0.90
N ASP A 117 2.47 -15.66 -0.31
CA ASP A 117 1.48 -15.52 0.76
C ASP A 117 1.89 -16.10 2.13
N THR A 118 3.07 -16.71 2.19
CA THR A 118 3.49 -17.62 3.25
C THR A 118 4.38 -16.97 4.29
#